data_AF-A0AA96X8A4-F1
#
_entry.id   AF-A0AA96X8A4-F1
#
_cell.length_a   1.000
_cell.length_b   1.000
_cell.length_c   1.000
_cell.angle_alpha   90.00
_cell.angle_beta   90.00
_cell.angle_gamma   90.00
#
_symmetry.space_group_name_H-M   'P 1'
#
loop_
_entity.id
_entity.type
_entity.pdbx_description
1 polymer ?
#
loop_
_entity_poly.entity_id
_entity_poly.type
_entity_poly.pdbx_seq_one_letter_code
_entity_poly.pdbx_strand_id
1 'polypeptide(L)'
;MKRFALFTGTYNLMMGGIKDFKRSYATEEEAYQEVERIAQQELFTHWAQIFDKKTDTAKIYRIDDKKITEDKPQDCPHPEPNAA
;
A
#
# COMPACT_ATOMS: atom_id res chain seq x y z
N MET A 1 -15.36 13.10 7.93
CA MET A 1 -13.88 13.17 8.01
C MET A 1 -13.29 12.25 6.95
N LYS A 2 -12.18 12.61 6.31
CA LYS A 2 -11.53 11.75 5.30
C LYS A 2 -10.71 10.66 6.00
N ARG A 3 -11.29 9.46 6.10
CA ARG A 3 -10.83 8.32 6.91
C ARG A 3 -9.60 7.63 6.34
N PHE A 4 -9.53 7.47 5.02
CA PHE A 4 -8.48 6.69 4.37
C PHE A 4 -7.40 7.64 3.84
N ALA A 5 -6.14 7.38 4.14
CA ALA A 5 -5.00 8.10 3.58
C ALA A 5 -4.27 7.23 2.57
N LEU A 6 -4.04 7.79 1.38
CA LEU A 6 -3.29 7.14 0.32
C LEU A 6 -1.84 7.64 0.34
N PHE A 7 -0.93 6.69 0.37
CA PHE A 7 0.49 6.88 0.17
C PHE A 7 0.92 6.10 -1.07
N THR A 8 1.87 6.64 -1.83
CA THR A 8 2.42 5.98 -3.01
C THR A 8 3.90 6.27 -3.10
N GLY A 9 4.66 5.30 -3.58
CA GLY A 9 6.09 5.49 -3.76
C GLY A 9 6.70 4.60 -4.83
N THR A 10 8.00 4.76 -4.96
CA THR A 10 8.86 4.07 -5.94
C THR A 10 9.63 2.96 -5.23
N TYR A 11 10.82 2.59 -5.69
CA TYR A 11 11.72 1.66 -4.96
C TYR A 11 12.40 2.31 -3.74
N ASN A 12 11.64 2.96 -2.86
CA ASN A 12 12.16 3.45 -1.58
C ASN A 12 12.12 2.35 -0.51
N LEU A 13 13.23 2.22 0.24
CA LEU A 13 13.37 1.29 1.38
C LEU A 13 12.38 1.57 2.53
N MET A 14 11.82 2.79 2.59
CA MET A 14 10.84 3.19 3.60
C MET A 14 9.52 3.54 2.94
N MET A 15 8.44 2.87 3.36
CA MET A 15 7.06 3.13 2.95
C MET A 15 6.32 3.96 3.99
N GLY A 16 5.34 4.76 3.56
CA GLY A 16 4.41 5.47 4.45
C GLY A 16 4.94 6.78 5.05
N GLY A 17 6.00 7.36 4.47
CA GLY A 17 6.52 8.66 4.91
C GLY A 17 5.64 9.83 4.46
N ILE A 18 5.83 11.01 5.06
CA ILE A 18 5.10 12.24 4.67
C ILE A 18 5.31 12.62 3.19
N LYS A 19 6.46 12.22 2.62
CA LYS A 19 6.79 12.44 1.21
C LYS A 19 5.98 11.54 0.26
N ASP A 20 5.55 10.38 0.77
CA ASP A 20 4.76 9.42 -0.01
C ASP A 20 3.26 9.74 0.08
N PHE A 21 2.85 10.61 1.00
CA PHE A 21 1.45 11.00 1.16
C PHE A 21 0.93 11.72 -0.09
N LYS A 22 -0.15 11.19 -0.68
CA LYS A 22 -0.84 11.83 -1.81
C LYS A 22 -2.08 12.58 -1.36
N ARG A 23 -3.06 11.86 -0.80
CA ARG A 23 -4.37 12.43 -0.48
C ARG A 23 -5.10 11.58 0.54
N SER A 24 -6.13 12.15 1.16
CA SER A 24 -7.11 11.38 1.93
C SER A 24 -8.47 11.33 1.23
N TYR A 25 -9.20 10.24 1.49
CA TYR A 25 -10.48 9.87 0.90
C TYR A 25 -11.51 9.55 2.00
N ALA A 26 -12.79 9.63 1.65
CA ALA A 26 -13.87 9.35 2.59
C ALA A 26 -14.08 7.84 2.74
N THR A 27 -13.99 7.10 1.64
CA THR A 27 -14.17 5.65 1.58
C THR A 27 -12.91 4.93 1.10
N GLU A 28 -12.87 3.61 1.31
CA GLU A 28 -11.77 2.76 0.86
C GLU A 28 -11.80 2.62 -0.68
N GLU A 29 -13.00 2.53 -1.25
CA GLU A 29 -13.21 2.40 -2.69
C GLU A 29 -12.68 3.61 -3.46
N GLU A 30 -12.89 4.83 -2.96
CA GLU A 30 -12.33 6.05 -3.56
C GLU A 30 -10.80 6.04 -3.55
N ALA A 31 -10.20 5.57 -2.44
CA ALA A 31 -8.75 5.44 -2.33
C ALA A 31 -8.21 4.37 -3.28
N TYR A 32 -8.91 3.25 -3.42
CA TYR A 32 -8.54 2.16 -4.32
C TYR A 32 -8.65 2.55 -5.81
N GLN A 33 -9.71 3.25 -6.21
CA GLN A 33 -9.82 3.78 -7.57
C GLN A 33 -8.66 4.69 -7.95
N GLU A 34 -8.16 5.48 -6.99
CA GLU A 34 -6.98 6.30 -7.22
C GLU A 34 -5.71 5.44 -7.36
N VAL A 35 -5.58 4.34 -6.61
CA VAL A 35 -4.48 3.38 -6.80
C VAL A 35 -4.51 2.80 -8.22
N GLU A 36 -5.69 2.41 -8.72
CA GLU A 36 -5.86 1.93 -10.10
C GLU A 36 -5.45 2.98 -11.13
N ARG A 37 -5.88 4.23 -10.94
CA ARG A 37 -5.49 5.34 -11.81
C ARG A 37 -3.97 5.54 -11.82
N ILE A 38 -3.34 5.53 -10.66
CA ILE A 38 -1.88 5.71 -10.51
C ILE A 38 -1.13 4.55 -11.15
N ALA A 39 -1.56 3.30 -10.93
CA ALA A 39 -0.95 2.13 -11.53
C ALA A 39 -0.96 2.17 -13.08
N GLN A 40 -1.98 2.79 -13.68
CA GLN A 40 -2.06 2.91 -15.14
C GLN A 40 -1.29 4.11 -15.70
N GLN A 41 -1.18 5.21 -14.94
CA GLN A 41 -0.66 6.49 -15.44
C GLN A 41 0.78 6.79 -15.01
N GLU A 42 1.22 6.31 -13.83
CA GLU A 42 2.52 6.63 -13.28
C GLU A 42 3.49 5.45 -13.41
N LEU A 43 4.40 5.54 -14.38
CA LEU A 43 5.35 4.47 -14.73
C LEU A 43 6.38 4.14 -13.64
N PHE A 44 6.62 5.06 -12.71
CA PHE A 44 7.66 4.92 -11.67
C PHE A 44 7.10 4.57 -10.29
N THR A 45 5.78 4.46 -10.17
CA THR A 45 5.14 4.10 -8.90
C THR A 45 5.06 2.59 -8.80
N HIS A 46 5.72 2.04 -7.78
CA HIS A 46 5.87 0.59 -7.59
C HIS A 46 5.05 0.06 -6.42
N TRP A 47 4.57 0.94 -5.54
CA TRP A 47 3.67 0.56 -4.46
C TRP A 47 2.71 1.67 -4.10
N ALA A 48 1.58 1.26 -3.53
CA ALA A 48 0.59 2.12 -2.91
C ALA A 48 0.17 1.55 -1.56
N GLN A 49 -0.18 2.42 -0.62
CA GLN A 49 -0.65 2.04 0.70
C GLN A 49 -1.89 2.86 1.05
N ILE A 50 -2.96 2.16 1.43
CA ILE A 50 -4.17 2.76 1.94
C ILE A 50 -4.18 2.55 3.45
N PHE A 51 -4.09 3.64 4.19
CA PHE A 51 -4.10 3.65 5.65
C PHE A 51 -5.46 4.09 6.18
N ASP A 52 -6.09 3.25 7.00
CA ASP A 52 -7.34 3.57 7.70
C ASP A 52 -7.04 4.22 9.05
N LYS A 53 -7.29 5.53 9.16
CA LYS A 53 -7.05 6.31 10.38
C LYS A 53 -7.93 5.91 11.56
N LYS A 54 -9.04 5.19 11.33
CA LYS A 54 -9.96 4.78 12.40
C LYS A 54 -9.51 3.49 13.06
N THR A 55 -9.05 2.53 12.27
CA THR A 55 -8.67 1.19 12.73
C THR A 55 -7.16 1.02 12.88
N ASP A 56 -6.36 2.01 12.46
CA ASP A 56 -4.90 1.96 12.45
C ASP A 56 -4.35 0.79 11.61
N THR A 57 -5.08 0.43 10.56
CA THR A 57 -4.73 -0.68 9.65
C THR A 57 -4.31 -0.14 8.30
N ALA A 58 -3.27 -0.71 7.71
CA ALA A 58 -2.82 -0.39 6.36
C ALA A 58 -3.02 -1.58 5.42
N LYS A 59 -3.50 -1.30 4.21
CA LYS A 59 -3.45 -2.23 3.08
C LYS A 59 -2.36 -1.77 2.13
N ILE A 60 -1.44 -2.68 1.78
CA ILE A 60 -0.31 -2.39 0.91
C ILE A 60 -0.56 -3.09 -0.42
N TYR A 61 -0.28 -2.37 -1.50
CA TYR A 61 -0.46 -2.82 -2.87
C TYR A 61 0.87 -2.65 -3.60
N ARG A 62 1.32 -3.71 -4.27
CA ARG A 62 2.43 -3.67 -5.24
C ARG A 62 1.88 -3.36 -6.61
N ILE A 63 2.59 -2.51 -7.33
CA ILE A 63 2.28 -2.09 -8.69
C ILE A 63 3.44 -2.55 -9.58
N ASP A 64 3.20 -3.61 -10.32
CA ASP A 64 4.16 -4.18 -11.28
C ASP A 64 3.50 -4.24 -12.65
N ASP A 65 4.10 -3.58 -13.64
CA ASP A 65 3.61 -3.55 -15.02
C ASP A 65 2.10 -3.22 -15.13
N LYS A 66 1.68 -2.16 -14.42
CA LYS A 66 0.29 -1.67 -14.34
C LYS A 66 -0.70 -2.65 -13.68
N LYS A 67 -0.23 -3.75 -13.11
CA LYS A 67 -1.04 -4.69 -12.32
C LYS A 67 -0.86 -4.40 -10.85
N ILE A 68 -1.98 -4.45 -10.13
CA ILE A 68 -2.03 -4.26 -8.69
C ILE A 68 -2.14 -5.62 -8.01
N THR A 69 -1.24 -5.90 -7.07
CA THR A 69 -1.27 -7.08 -6.22
C THR A 69 -1.29 -6.63 -4.76
N GLU A 70 -2.26 -7.08 -3.97
CA GLU A 70 -2.28 -6.80 -2.53
C GLU A 70 -1.15 -7.59 -1.85
N ASP A 71 -0.24 -6.87 -1.18
CA ASP A 71 0.80 -7.44 -0.35
C ASP A 71 0.17 -7.83 0.99
N LYS A 72 -0.51 -8.98 0.99
CA LYS A 72 -0.94 -9.60 2.24
C LYS A 72 0.34 -10.07 2.93
N PRO A 73 0.57 -9.71 4.20
CA PRO A 73 1.64 -10.32 4.96
C PRO A 73 1.39 -11.83 4.97
N GLN A 74 2.10 -12.56 4.10
CA GLN A 74 2.26 -13.99 4.31
C GLN A 74 3.06 -14.09 5.59
N ASP A 75 2.51 -14.80 6.58
CA ASP A 75 3.30 -15.30 7.70
C ASP A 75 4.60 -15.84 7.11
N CYS A 76 5.71 -15.14 7.35
CA CYS A 76 7.01 -15.68 7.01
C CYS A 76 7.07 -17.01 7.74
N PRO A 77 7.20 -18.17 7.07
CA PRO A 77 7.34 -19.42 7.78
C PRO A 77 8.60 -19.27 8.65
N HIS A 78 8.41 -19.11 9.95
CA HIS A 78 9.50 -19.23 10.89
C HIS A 78 9.96 -20.68 10.79
N PRO A 79 11.21 -20.94 10.37
CA PRO A 79 11.74 -22.29 10.50
C PRO A 79 11.61 -22.66 11.97
N GLU A 80 10.91 -23.76 12.26
CA GLU A 80 10.83 -24.29 13.62
C GLU A 80 12.27 -24.43 14.13
N PRO A 81 12.58 -23.99 15.37
CA PRO A 81 13.89 -24.20 15.93
C PRO A 81 14.12 -25.71 15.95
N ASN A 82 15.07 -26.19 15.13
CA ASN A 82 15.48 -27.58 15.07
C ASN A 82 15.60 -28.11 16.50
N ALA A 83 14.75 -29.08 16.85
CA ALA A 83 14.89 -29.86 18.06
C ALA A 83 16.19 -30.66 17.94
N ALA A 84 17.25 -30.12 18.55
CA ALA A 84 18.52 -30.80 18.78
C ALA A 84 18.46 -31.63 20.05
#